data_AF-A0A9P7W2K7-F1
#
_entry.id   AF-A0A9P7W2K7-F1
#
_cell.length_a   1.000
_cell.length_b   1.000
_cell.length_c   1.000
_cell.angle_alpha   90.00
_cell.angle_beta   90.00
_cell.angle_gamma   90.00
#
_symmetry.space_group_name_H-M   'P 1'
#
loop_
_entity.id
_entity.type
_entity.pdbx_description
1 polymer ?
#
loop_
_entity_poly.entity_id
_entity_poly.type
_entity_poly.pdbx_seq_one_letter_code
_entity_poly.pdbx_strand_id
1 'polypeptide(L)'
;MLLTFATSASAQQFVDMFRTSAESLPVQLKVKEDKRDSINRGLITALGLGASRKIVVEMDQGHLRDWDEHVKAYGAVRRLSAHWSAVSSRGEATYEFDSLFKAMRAIFVLAKGGKRLPQFRGVRLNFYGAKHLDPVEIMCRR
;
A
#
# COMPACT_ATOMS: atom_id res chain seq x y z
N MET A 1 20.64 -3.36 -13.91
CA MET A 1 19.44 -3.22 -13.05
C MET A 1 18.21 -3.56 -13.87
N LEU A 2 17.24 -4.29 -13.31
CA LEU A 2 15.97 -4.61 -13.99
C LEU A 2 14.84 -3.85 -13.29
N LEU A 3 14.05 -3.11 -14.07
CA LEU A 3 12.83 -2.45 -13.60
C LEU A 3 11.64 -3.17 -14.21
N THR A 4 10.75 -3.67 -13.35
CA THR A 4 9.57 -4.43 -13.78
C THR A 4 8.36 -3.51 -13.82
N PHE A 5 7.64 -3.52 -14.92
CA PHE A 5 6.47 -2.68 -15.16
C PHE A 5 5.23 -3.53 -15.33
N ALA A 6 4.09 -3.03 -14.82
CA ALA A 6 2.80 -3.70 -14.88
C ALA A 6 2.33 -4.01 -16.31
N THR A 7 2.64 -3.11 -17.25
CA THR A 7 2.27 -3.26 -18.67
C THR A 7 3.44 -2.90 -19.58
N SER A 8 3.46 -3.50 -20.77
CA SER A 8 4.42 -3.12 -21.83
C SER A 8 4.32 -1.64 -22.20
N ALA A 9 3.10 -1.07 -22.22
CA ALA A 9 2.87 0.35 -22.47
C ALA A 9 3.58 1.25 -21.44
N SER A 10 3.48 0.91 -20.14
CA SER A 10 4.16 1.68 -19.09
C SER A 10 5.69 1.54 -19.14
N ALA A 11 6.22 0.36 -19.49
CA ALA A 11 7.64 0.17 -19.74
C ALA A 11 8.12 1.01 -20.92
N GLN A 12 7.33 1.04 -22.01
CA GLN A 12 7.65 1.79 -23.21
C GLN A 12 7.63 3.30 -22.93
N GLN A 13 6.61 3.80 -22.23
CA GLN A 13 6.55 5.21 -21.82
C GLN A 13 7.74 5.62 -20.97
N PHE A 14 8.18 4.77 -20.03
CA PHE A 14 9.40 5.04 -19.26
C PHE A 14 10.63 5.15 -20.16
N VAL A 15 10.80 4.20 -21.09
CA VAL A 15 11.93 4.24 -22.04
C VAL A 15 11.87 5.50 -22.90
N ASP A 16 10.71 5.87 -23.43
CA ASP A 16 10.56 7.04 -24.28
C ASP A 16 10.84 8.34 -23.51
N MET A 17 10.38 8.42 -22.26
CA MET A 17 10.57 9.59 -21.39
C MET A 17 12.04 9.80 -20.99
N PHE A 18 12.77 8.72 -20.73
CA PHE A 18 14.15 8.79 -20.23
C PHE A 18 15.21 8.48 -21.30
N ARG A 19 14.81 8.26 -22.56
CA ARG A 19 15.75 7.92 -23.65
C ARG A 19 16.85 8.96 -23.78
N THR A 20 16.50 10.24 -23.90
CA THR A 20 17.45 11.34 -24.08
C THR A 20 18.42 11.47 -22.90
N SER A 21 17.93 11.29 -21.67
CA SER A 21 18.77 11.32 -20.47
C SER A 21 19.64 10.07 -20.32
N ALA A 22 19.18 8.93 -20.84
CA ALA A 22 19.96 7.70 -20.84
C ALA A 22 21.09 7.76 -21.88
N GLU A 23 20.86 8.37 -23.04
CA GLU A 23 21.86 8.56 -24.11
C GLU A 23 22.99 9.53 -23.71
N SER A 24 22.69 10.52 -22.86
CA SER A 24 23.72 11.41 -22.29
C SER A 24 24.54 10.74 -21.18
N LEU A 25 24.15 9.54 -20.76
CA LEU A 25 24.85 8.68 -19.82
C LEU A 25 25.35 7.42 -20.56
N PRO A 26 26.33 6.67 -20.04
CA PRO A 26 26.71 5.37 -20.62
C PRO A 26 25.69 4.27 -20.27
N VAL A 27 24.38 4.56 -20.40
CA VAL A 27 23.27 3.68 -19.99
C VAL A 27 22.36 3.41 -21.18
N GLN A 28 22.14 2.14 -21.51
CA GLN A 28 21.16 1.74 -22.54
C GLN A 28 19.87 1.24 -21.91
N LEU A 29 18.75 1.87 -22.26
CA LEU A 29 17.41 1.42 -21.89
C LEU A 29 16.87 0.47 -22.98
N LYS A 30 16.46 -0.74 -22.59
CA LYS A 30 15.82 -1.72 -23.48
C LYS A 30 14.61 -2.32 -22.80
N VAL A 31 13.48 -2.37 -23.50
CA VAL A 31 12.30 -3.11 -23.05
C VAL A 31 12.54 -4.59 -23.35
N LYS A 32 12.34 -5.44 -22.35
CA LYS A 32 12.39 -6.88 -22.50
C LYS A 32 11.11 -7.46 -21.92
N GLU A 33 10.44 -8.31 -22.68
CA GLU A 33 9.35 -9.13 -22.13
C GLU A 33 9.92 -10.12 -21.13
N ASP A 34 9.48 -10.02 -19.89
CA ASP A 34 9.72 -11.06 -18.91
C ASP A 34 8.55 -12.06 -18.93
N LYS A 35 8.81 -13.23 -19.52
CA LYS A 35 7.83 -14.34 -19.58
C LYS A 35 7.78 -15.15 -18.28
N ARG A 36 8.68 -14.89 -17.33
CA ARG A 36 8.80 -15.68 -16.09
C ARG A 36 7.79 -15.21 -15.05
N ASP A 37 7.45 -13.92 -15.05
CA ASP A 37 6.50 -13.31 -14.13
C ASP A 37 5.34 -12.67 -14.89
N SER A 38 4.31 -13.46 -15.17
CA SER A 38 3.04 -12.88 -15.62
C SER A 38 2.46 -12.05 -14.48
N ILE A 39 2.58 -10.72 -14.56
CA ILE A 39 1.93 -9.83 -13.60
C ILE A 39 0.43 -10.08 -13.69
N ASN A 40 -0.15 -10.60 -12.60
CA ASN A 40 -1.56 -10.94 -12.54
C ASN A 40 -2.39 -9.71 -12.90
N ARG A 41 -3.32 -9.82 -13.87
CA ARG A 41 -4.21 -8.71 -14.28
C ARG A 41 -4.93 -8.08 -13.09
N GLY A 42 -5.31 -8.88 -12.07
CA GLY A 42 -5.89 -8.37 -10.84
C GLY A 42 -4.95 -7.46 -10.04
N LEU A 43 -3.63 -7.69 -10.10
CA LEU A 43 -2.63 -6.81 -9.49
C LEU A 43 -2.52 -5.48 -10.26
N ILE A 44 -2.57 -5.53 -11.58
CA ILE A 44 -2.59 -4.33 -12.45
C ILE A 44 -3.81 -3.48 -12.13
N THR A 45 -5.00 -4.11 -12.07
CA THR A 45 -6.24 -3.43 -11.69
C THR A 45 -6.14 -2.86 -10.28
N ALA A 46 -5.66 -3.62 -9.30
CA ALA A 46 -5.51 -3.15 -7.92
C ALA A 46 -4.60 -1.91 -7.83
N LEU A 47 -3.44 -1.95 -8.50
CA LEU A 47 -2.52 -0.80 -8.59
C LEU A 47 -3.20 0.40 -9.25
N GLY A 48 -3.89 0.20 -10.38
CA GLY A 48 -4.62 1.26 -11.08
C GLY A 48 -5.76 1.88 -10.26
N LEU A 49 -6.35 1.10 -9.34
CA LEU A 49 -7.37 1.57 -8.40
C LEU A 49 -6.77 2.28 -7.18
N GLY A 50 -5.45 2.29 -7.01
CA GLY A 50 -4.77 2.98 -5.90
C GLY A 50 -4.16 2.05 -4.84
N ALA A 51 -4.13 0.74 -5.06
CA ALA A 51 -3.46 -0.18 -4.14
C ALA A 51 -1.95 0.12 -4.06
N SER A 52 -1.41 0.08 -2.85
CA SER A 52 -0.03 0.43 -2.55
C SER A 52 0.54 -0.47 -1.46
N ARG A 53 1.87 -0.56 -1.40
CA ARG A 53 2.58 -1.18 -0.25
C ARG A 53 2.42 -0.36 1.03
N LYS A 54 2.06 0.92 0.88
CA LYS A 54 1.84 1.84 1.98
C LYS A 54 0.37 1.92 2.32
N ILE A 55 0.05 1.78 3.60
CA ILE A 55 -1.28 2.00 4.14
C ILE A 55 -1.26 3.17 5.11
N VAL A 56 -2.42 3.81 5.21
CA VAL A 56 -2.73 4.89 6.13
C VAL A 56 -3.73 4.35 7.13
N VAL A 57 -3.49 4.59 8.41
CA VAL A 57 -4.36 4.15 9.49
C VAL A 57 -4.74 5.34 10.36
N GLU A 58 -6.02 5.69 10.33
CA GLU A 58 -6.61 6.69 11.21
C GLU A 58 -7.12 6.00 12.48
N MET A 59 -6.64 6.39 13.64
CA MET A 59 -7.00 5.80 14.93
C MET A 59 -6.88 6.82 16.06
N ASP A 60 -7.24 6.42 17.28
CA ASP A 60 -6.87 7.15 18.50
C ASP A 60 -5.45 6.76 18.93
N GLN A 61 -4.70 7.71 19.50
CA GLN A 61 -3.31 7.51 19.91
C GLN A 61 -3.14 6.32 20.87
N GLY A 62 -4.14 6.05 21.71
CA GLY A 62 -4.15 4.92 22.64
C GLY A 62 -4.06 3.55 21.95
N HIS A 63 -4.53 3.43 20.70
CA HIS A 63 -4.47 2.18 19.94
C HIS A 63 -3.11 1.91 19.30
N LEU A 64 -2.21 2.91 19.23
CA LEU A 64 -0.99 2.83 18.41
C LEU A 64 -0.12 1.62 18.76
N ARG A 65 0.11 1.38 20.05
CA ARG A 65 0.99 0.29 20.51
C ARG A 65 0.42 -1.08 20.15
N ASP A 66 -0.85 -1.30 20.44
CA ASP A 66 -1.51 -2.58 20.16
C ASP A 66 -1.66 -2.79 18.65
N TRP A 67 -1.87 -1.70 17.91
CA TRP A 67 -1.91 -1.72 16.46
C TRP A 67 -0.55 -2.08 15.84
N ASP A 68 0.56 -1.51 16.33
CA ASP A 68 1.92 -1.83 15.89
C ASP A 68 2.21 -3.34 16.01
N GLU A 69 1.76 -3.98 17.08
CA GLU A 69 1.89 -5.42 17.27
C GLU A 69 0.95 -6.19 16.32
N HIS A 70 -0.30 -5.78 16.22
CA HIS A 70 -1.31 -6.45 15.40
C HIS A 70 -0.98 -6.42 13.91
N VAL A 71 -0.51 -5.29 13.38
CA VAL A 71 -0.25 -5.10 11.94
C VAL A 71 0.89 -5.99 11.43
N LYS A 72 1.82 -6.38 12.31
CA LYS A 72 2.91 -7.34 11.99
C LYS A 72 2.38 -8.74 11.65
N ALA A 73 1.19 -9.11 12.12
CA ALA A 73 0.58 -10.41 11.82
C ALA A 73 0.28 -10.61 10.33
N TYR A 74 0.22 -9.52 9.54
CA TYR A 74 -0.02 -9.57 8.11
C TYR A 74 1.26 -9.61 7.27
N GLY A 75 2.42 -9.40 7.88
CA GLY A 75 3.73 -9.48 7.24
C GLY A 75 4.76 -8.51 7.81
N ALA A 76 5.96 -8.53 7.22
CA ALA A 76 7.01 -7.59 7.56
C ALA A 76 6.58 -6.17 7.19
N VAL A 77 6.56 -5.29 8.19
CA VAL A 77 5.98 -3.96 8.10
C VAL A 77 6.80 -2.99 8.94
N ARG A 78 6.96 -1.77 8.43
CA ARG A 78 7.63 -0.67 9.11
C ARG A 78 6.66 0.50 9.23
N ARG A 79 6.58 1.11 10.41
CA ARG A 79 5.92 2.41 10.58
C ARG A 79 6.84 3.51 10.04
N LEU A 80 6.32 4.33 9.12
CA LEU A 80 7.05 5.45 8.52
C LEU A 80 6.84 6.74 9.31
N SER A 81 5.61 6.96 9.79
CA SER A 81 5.23 8.17 10.49
C SER A 81 4.02 7.92 11.38
N ALA A 82 3.85 8.78 12.38
CA ALA A 82 2.63 8.88 13.19
C ALA A 82 2.43 10.36 13.57
N HIS A 83 1.27 10.90 13.27
CA HIS A 83 0.90 12.29 13.55
C HIS A 83 -0.43 12.30 14.27
N TRP A 84 -0.52 13.04 15.38
CA TRP A 84 -1.71 13.09 16.23
C TRP A 84 -2.18 14.53 16.38
N SER A 85 -3.51 14.72 16.40
CA SER A 85 -4.11 16.00 16.78
C SER A 85 -3.92 16.22 18.27
N ALA A 86 -3.41 17.40 18.64
CA ALA A 86 -3.29 17.82 20.03
C ALA A 86 -4.66 18.01 20.73
N VAL A 87 -5.75 18.14 19.95
CA VAL A 87 -7.09 18.46 20.48
C VAL A 87 -7.95 17.20 20.66
N SER A 88 -7.86 16.24 19.73
CA SER A 88 -8.76 15.07 19.71
C SER A 88 -8.07 13.76 20.07
N SER A 89 -6.74 13.74 20.24
CA SER A 89 -5.93 12.51 20.41
C SER A 89 -6.06 11.52 19.23
N ARG A 90 -6.79 11.91 18.18
CA ARG A 90 -6.98 11.15 16.95
C ARG A 90 -5.94 11.59 15.92
N GLY A 91 -5.51 10.66 15.11
CA GLY A 91 -4.44 10.93 14.16
C GLY A 91 -4.25 9.82 13.16
N GLU A 92 -3.14 9.91 12.45
CA GLU A 92 -2.78 9.05 11.35
C GLU A 92 -1.41 8.43 11.58
N ALA A 93 -1.29 7.12 11.33
CA ALA A 93 -0.02 6.45 11.19
C ALA A 93 0.12 5.83 9.79
N THR A 94 1.28 6.02 9.16
CA THR A 94 1.61 5.43 7.86
C THR A 94 2.49 4.20 8.07
N TYR A 95 2.13 3.09 7.42
CA TYR A 95 2.89 1.84 7.45
C TYR A 95 3.28 1.41 6.04
N GLU A 96 4.47 0.86 5.90
CA GLU A 96 4.99 0.30 4.65
C GLU A 96 5.24 -1.19 4.83
N PHE A 97 4.54 -1.99 4.03
CA PHE A 97 4.78 -3.42 3.92
C PHE A 97 5.92 -3.73 2.95
N ASP A 98 6.62 -4.83 3.19
CA ASP A 98 7.59 -5.37 2.25
C ASP A 98 6.96 -5.74 0.89
N SER A 99 5.70 -6.19 0.88
CA SER A 99 4.98 -6.61 -0.33
C SER A 99 3.57 -5.99 -0.46
N LEU A 100 3.18 -5.69 -1.71
CA LEU A 100 1.85 -5.19 -2.05
C LEU A 100 0.76 -6.22 -1.68
N PHE A 101 1.02 -7.50 -1.91
CA PHE A 101 0.08 -8.56 -1.56
C PHE A 101 -0.21 -8.60 -0.06
N LYS A 102 0.78 -8.33 0.80
CA LYS A 102 0.62 -8.29 2.25
C LYS A 102 -0.19 -7.06 2.69
N ALA A 103 0.06 -5.89 2.10
CA ALA A 103 -0.75 -4.69 2.32
C ALA A 103 -2.22 -4.91 1.90
N MET A 104 -2.45 -5.46 0.72
CA MET A 104 -3.80 -5.80 0.24
C MET A 104 -4.49 -6.83 1.15
N ARG A 105 -3.76 -7.87 1.57
CA ARG A 105 -4.29 -8.87 2.50
C ARG A 105 -4.66 -8.25 3.84
N ALA A 106 -3.84 -7.35 4.39
CA ALA A 106 -4.15 -6.65 5.64
C ALA A 106 -5.49 -5.90 5.51
N ILE A 107 -5.62 -5.01 4.52
CA ILE A 107 -6.86 -4.25 4.30
C ILE A 107 -8.05 -5.18 4.08
N PHE A 108 -7.91 -6.21 3.24
CA PHE A 108 -9.02 -7.13 2.94
C PHE A 108 -9.48 -7.95 4.16
N VAL A 109 -8.55 -8.49 4.94
CA VAL A 109 -8.89 -9.27 6.15
C VAL A 109 -9.55 -8.38 7.21
N LEU A 110 -9.05 -7.14 7.35
CA LEU A 110 -9.62 -6.15 8.26
C LEU A 110 -11.01 -5.69 7.80
N ALA A 111 -11.22 -5.53 6.48
CA ALA A 111 -12.51 -5.18 5.88
C ALA A 111 -13.57 -6.28 6.04
N LYS A 112 -13.19 -7.55 5.85
CA LYS A 112 -14.13 -8.68 5.92
C LYS A 112 -14.61 -9.02 7.33
N GLY A 113 -14.11 -8.34 8.38
CA GLY A 113 -14.54 -8.58 9.76
C GLY A 113 -14.24 -10.00 10.27
N GLY A 114 -13.20 -10.65 9.73
CA GLY A 114 -12.91 -12.07 10.00
C GLY A 114 -12.51 -12.38 11.45
N LYS A 115 -12.20 -11.36 12.26
CA LYS A 115 -12.06 -11.46 13.72
C LYS A 115 -12.74 -10.24 14.32
N ARG A 116 -13.53 -10.45 15.38
CA ARG A 116 -14.00 -9.35 16.23
C ARG A 116 -12.74 -8.65 16.76
N LEU A 117 -12.48 -7.43 16.30
CA LEU A 117 -11.41 -6.56 16.81
C LEU A 117 -12.03 -5.40 17.59
N PRO A 118 -12.75 -5.67 18.70
CA PRO A 118 -13.45 -4.63 19.44
C PRO A 118 -12.49 -3.54 19.95
N GLN A 119 -11.24 -3.89 20.24
CA GLN A 119 -10.20 -2.96 20.65
C GLN A 119 -9.74 -2.00 19.55
N PHE A 120 -10.08 -2.25 18.28
CA PHE A 120 -9.74 -1.38 17.16
C PHE A 120 -10.99 -0.80 16.49
N ARG A 121 -12.11 -0.74 17.22
CA ARG A 121 -13.34 -0.16 16.70
C ARG A 121 -13.11 1.31 16.30
N GLY A 122 -13.62 1.69 15.13
CA GLY A 122 -13.49 3.06 14.61
C GLY A 122 -12.14 3.38 13.98
N VAL A 123 -11.21 2.43 13.95
CA VAL A 123 -9.99 2.52 13.14
C VAL A 123 -10.37 2.51 11.66
N ARG A 124 -9.83 3.45 10.89
CA ARG A 124 -10.07 3.58 9.45
C ARG A 124 -8.77 3.35 8.70
N LEU A 125 -8.86 2.62 7.59
CA LEU A 125 -7.73 2.09 6.84
C LEU A 125 -7.89 2.45 5.37
N ASN A 126 -6.81 2.93 4.76
CA ASN A 126 -6.78 3.11 3.31
C ASN A 126 -5.38 2.87 2.74
N PHE A 127 -5.27 2.72 1.43
CA PHE A 127 -3.99 2.80 0.75
C PHE A 127 -3.49 4.25 0.73
N TYR A 128 -2.19 4.42 0.95
CA TYR A 128 -1.57 5.73 0.93
C TYR A 128 -1.74 6.39 -0.45
N GLY A 129 -2.33 7.59 -0.47
CA GLY A 129 -2.58 8.35 -1.70
C GLY A 129 -3.91 8.02 -2.40
N ALA A 130 -4.64 6.99 -1.98
CA ALA A 130 -5.90 6.57 -2.60
C ALA A 130 -7.12 7.34 -2.04
N LYS A 131 -7.09 8.68 -2.13
CA LYS A 131 -8.12 9.57 -1.56
C LYS A 131 -9.51 9.41 -2.20
N HIS A 132 -9.56 8.84 -3.41
CA HIS A 132 -10.78 8.55 -4.14
C HIS A 132 -11.47 7.25 -3.69
N LEU A 133 -10.83 6.45 -2.84
CA LEU A 133 -11.42 5.24 -2.27
C LEU A 133 -11.98 5.53 -0.89
N ASP A 134 -13.17 5.01 -0.60
CA ASP A 134 -13.73 5.03 0.74
C ASP A 134 -12.86 4.17 1.67
N PRO A 135 -12.43 4.71 2.83
CA PRO A 135 -11.59 3.97 3.75
C PRO A 135 -12.39 2.84 4.41
N VAL A 136 -11.70 1.73 4.65
CA VAL A 136 -12.25 0.59 5.38
C VAL A 136 -12.29 0.93 6.86
N GLU A 137 -13.48 0.92 7.46
CA GLU A 137 -13.66 1.09 8.90
C GLU A 137 -13.84 -0.26 9.60
N ILE A 138 -13.10 -0.48 10.70
CA ILE A 138 -13.30 -1.64 11.55
C ILE A 138 -14.58 -1.45 12.36
N MET A 139 -15.65 -2.11 11.92
CA MET A 139 -16.95 -2.12 12.58
C MET A 139 -17.06 -3.26 13.61
N CYS A 140 -17.66 -2.99 14.77
CA CYS A 140 -18.26 -4.03 15.59
C CYS A 140 -19.64 -4.37 14.99
N ARG A 141 -19.80 -5.55 14.37
CA ARG A 141 -21.15 -6.09 14.17
C ARG A 141 -21.75 -6.38 15.55
N ARG A 142 -22.94 -5.80 15.81
CA ARG A 142 -23.76 -6.10 16.99
C ARG A 142 -24.16 -7.56 16.99
#